data_AF-A0A1F9MPB9-F1
#
_entry.id   AF-A0A1F9MPB9-F1
#
_cell.length_a   1.000
_cell.length_b   1.000
_cell.length_c   1.000
_cell.angle_alpha   90.00
_cell.angle_beta   90.00
_cell.angle_gamma   90.00
#
_symmetry.space_group_name_H-M   'P 1'
#
loop_
_entity.id
_entity.type
_entity.pdbx_description
1 polymer ?
#
loop_
_entity_poly.entity_id
_entity_poly.type
_entity_poly.pdbx_seq_one_letter_code
_entity_poly.pdbx_strand_id
1 'polypeptide(L)'
;MQQTTSASLFRSLTVNVRITIGFTVVLAFLLICGGISFVGINHIIADAQEVVEGHELYLTLTEREVDHLNWAGKVGLFFTDPAVTKLAVETDDHKCKLGKWLYGEERKTAETMLPKLAPLFRQMEKPHADLHQSAIKIVALTNKEEAKTAYLTETIPALHQVQDLLHQLRKEAEDSILPDETMLSAANTTKFTVGGLAIFALLAGLTISRILATQLTRVLGQAAQNIQASASQVSEAAEQIATGSQVLSDSSSQQASVVEETSSSLEELSASSRQTAALTQGSEALMKENITKSGQSLKALSLLTQNMTQIERDSGQIRLIISTIDSIAFQTNLLALNAAVEAARAGEAGAGFAVVADEVKKLAMKTAQEAHSIQTLLDVTVERIVTCANSLKSINSDFDGIVESATMIGEKNSSITQANEEQAKGIAQISLAMNENASATQQIAAAAEESSAAAVQLTAQAEELHTVVTDLERLVYGEKE
;
A
#
# COMPACT_ATOMS: atom_id res chain seq x y z
N MET A 1 9.79 21.85 -42.43
CA MET A 1 8.42 22.38 -42.27
C MET A 1 7.96 22.07 -40.86
N GLN A 2 8.13 23.04 -39.97
CA GLN A 2 7.70 23.05 -38.58
C GLN A 2 6.32 23.69 -38.56
N GLN A 3 5.31 22.97 -38.08
CA GLN A 3 4.01 23.54 -37.73
C GLN A 3 3.65 23.06 -36.32
N THR A 4 4.50 23.41 -35.35
CA THR A 4 4.17 23.33 -33.91
C THR A 4 3.28 24.52 -33.59
N THR A 5 1.98 24.30 -33.70
CA THR A 5 0.94 25.26 -33.33
C THR A 5 1.00 25.53 -31.81
N SER A 6 0.81 26.78 -31.42
CA SER A 6 0.84 27.29 -30.03
C SER A 6 -0.07 26.54 -29.02
N ALA A 7 -0.94 25.65 -29.51
CA ALA A 7 -1.81 24.81 -28.70
C ALA A 7 -1.06 23.72 -27.90
N SER A 8 0.16 23.32 -28.29
CA SER A 8 0.92 22.28 -27.54
C SER A 8 1.53 22.82 -26.24
N LEU A 9 1.95 24.09 -26.23
CA LEU A 9 2.60 24.73 -25.09
C LEU A 9 1.63 24.96 -23.92
N PHE A 10 0.34 25.20 -24.20
CA PHE A 10 -0.67 25.37 -23.16
C PHE A 10 -1.07 24.05 -22.49
N ARG A 11 -0.97 22.92 -23.20
CA ARG A 11 -1.30 21.58 -22.69
C ARG A 11 -0.24 21.01 -21.74
N SER A 12 1.00 21.48 -21.78
CA SER A 12 2.08 21.02 -20.87
C SER A 12 2.15 21.80 -19.56
N LEU A 13 1.44 22.93 -19.45
CA LEU A 13 1.43 23.76 -18.23
C LEU A 13 0.63 23.10 -17.10
N THR A 14 1.08 23.25 -15.85
CA THR A 14 0.34 22.79 -14.66
C THR A 14 -0.93 23.62 -14.46
N VAL A 15 -1.90 23.06 -13.74
CA VAL A 15 -3.19 23.73 -13.44
C VAL A 15 -2.95 25.10 -12.78
N ASN A 16 -2.01 25.18 -11.83
CA ASN A 16 -1.65 26.44 -11.16
C ASN A 16 -1.17 27.52 -12.16
N VAL A 17 -0.28 27.15 -13.08
CA VAL A 17 0.24 28.11 -14.08
C VAL A 17 -0.87 28.58 -15.02
N ARG A 18 -1.79 27.69 -15.43
CA ARG A 18 -2.93 28.07 -16.27
C ARG A 18 -3.89 29.05 -15.58
N ILE A 19 -4.20 28.81 -14.30
CA ILE A 19 -5.04 29.70 -13.50
C ILE A 19 -4.36 31.07 -13.35
N THR A 20 -3.07 31.07 -13.01
CA THR A 20 -2.29 32.29 -12.82
C THR A 20 -2.22 33.11 -14.10
N ILE A 21 -1.97 32.49 -15.25
CA ILE A 21 -1.98 33.17 -16.56
C ILE A 21 -3.36 33.75 -16.85
N GLY A 22 -4.44 32.98 -16.63
CA GLY A 22 -5.81 33.46 -16.84
C GLY A 22 -6.15 34.71 -16.04
N PHE A 23 -5.87 34.70 -14.73
CA PHE A 23 -6.08 35.86 -13.86
C PHE A 23 -5.16 37.03 -14.22
N THR A 24 -3.89 36.77 -14.55
CA THR A 24 -2.93 37.82 -14.91
C THR A 24 -3.36 38.54 -16.18
N VAL A 25 -3.86 37.82 -17.19
CA VAL A 25 -4.37 38.40 -18.44
C VAL A 25 -5.58 39.31 -18.15
N VAL A 26 -6.56 38.84 -17.37
CA VAL A 26 -7.74 39.65 -17.00
C VAL A 26 -7.34 40.90 -16.22
N LEU A 27 -6.43 40.77 -15.25
CA LEU A 27 -5.96 41.90 -14.44
C LEU A 27 -5.18 42.93 -15.28
N ALA A 28 -4.37 42.46 -16.23
CA ALA A 28 -3.66 43.32 -17.17
C ALA A 28 -4.64 44.13 -18.04
N PHE A 29 -5.72 43.51 -18.55
CA PHE A 29 -6.76 44.24 -19.29
C PHE A 29 -7.48 45.28 -18.43
N LEU A 30 -7.76 44.99 -17.16
CA LEU A 30 -8.37 45.96 -16.24
C LEU A 30 -7.44 47.15 -15.97
N LEU A 31 -6.14 46.91 -15.77
CA LEU A 31 -5.16 47.97 -15.57
C LEU A 31 -5.00 48.84 -16.82
N ILE A 32 -4.96 48.23 -18.02
CA ILE A 32 -4.90 48.97 -19.29
C ILE A 32 -6.16 49.82 -19.47
N CYS A 33 -7.34 49.26 -19.20
CA CYS A 33 -8.61 49.97 -19.28
C CYS A 33 -8.67 51.16 -18.31
N GLY A 34 -8.22 50.96 -17.07
CA GLY A 34 -8.11 52.02 -16.06
C GLY A 34 -7.12 53.11 -16.47
N GLY A 35 -5.97 52.75 -17.02
CA GLY A 35 -4.95 53.69 -17.50
C GLY A 35 -5.43 54.55 -18.67
N ILE A 36 -6.08 53.94 -19.68
CA ILE A 36 -6.65 54.66 -20.82
C ILE A 36 -7.77 55.60 -20.36
N SER A 37 -8.64 55.14 -19.46
CA SER A 37 -9.71 55.97 -18.90
C SER A 37 -9.14 57.15 -18.11
N PHE A 38 -8.11 56.95 -17.30
CA PHE A 38 -7.48 58.00 -16.51
C PHE A 38 -6.86 59.09 -17.41
N VAL A 39 -6.10 58.67 -18.43
CA VAL A 39 -5.49 59.61 -19.38
C VAL A 39 -6.55 60.36 -20.19
N GLY A 40 -7.56 59.65 -20.71
CA GLY A 40 -8.64 60.27 -21.49
C GLY A 40 -9.45 61.28 -20.69
N ILE A 41 -9.80 60.97 -19.44
CA ILE A 41 -10.53 61.89 -18.55
C ILE A 41 -9.67 63.12 -18.20
N ASN A 42 -8.39 62.93 -17.90
CA ASN A 42 -7.50 64.08 -17.60
C ASN A 42 -7.34 65.02 -18.78
N HIS A 43 -7.29 64.50 -20.01
CA HIS A 43 -7.25 65.33 -21.21
C HIS A 43 -8.54 66.15 -21.37
N ILE A 44 -9.71 65.52 -21.17
CA ILE A 44 -11.02 66.20 -21.23
C ILE A 44 -11.13 67.30 -20.15
N ILE A 45 -10.62 67.05 -18.93
CA ILE A 45 -10.62 68.04 -17.86
C ILE A 45 -9.73 69.24 -18.20
N ALA A 46 -8.55 69.00 -18.78
CA ALA A 46 -7.65 70.06 -19.22
C ALA A 46 -8.29 70.92 -20.32
N ASP A 47 -8.86 70.29 -21.34
CA ASP A 47 -9.56 70.98 -22.43
C ASP A 47 -10.77 71.78 -21.90
N ALA A 48 -11.51 71.22 -20.92
CA ALA A 48 -12.63 71.92 -20.28
C ALA A 48 -12.19 73.17 -19.51
N GLN A 49 -11.06 73.10 -18.82
CA GLN A 49 -10.54 74.23 -18.06
C GLN A 49 -10.11 75.37 -19.01
N GLU A 50 -9.47 75.04 -20.14
CA GLU A 50 -9.09 76.01 -21.17
C GLU A 50 -10.32 76.73 -21.77
N VAL A 51 -11.40 76.00 -22.04
CA VAL A 51 -12.68 76.58 -22.50
C VAL A 51 -13.29 77.53 -21.46
N VAL A 52 -13.28 77.14 -20.18
CA VAL A 52 -13.82 77.97 -19.09
C VAL A 52 -13.04 79.28 -18.95
N GLU A 53 -11.70 79.21 -18.93
CA GLU A 53 -10.83 80.38 -18.83
C GLU A 53 -11.01 81.33 -20.03
N GLY A 54 -11.13 80.78 -21.24
CA GLY A 54 -11.41 81.57 -22.45
C GLY A 54 -12.77 82.28 -22.42
N HIS A 55 -13.83 81.60 -21.97
CA HIS A 55 -15.15 82.20 -21.81
C HIS A 55 -15.19 83.30 -20.74
N GLU A 56 -14.51 83.11 -19.60
CA GLU A 56 -14.42 84.12 -18.54
C GLU A 56 -13.76 85.42 -19.05
N LEU A 57 -12.70 85.29 -19.84
CA LEU A 57 -12.02 86.43 -20.48
C LEU A 57 -12.92 87.14 -21.48
N TYR A 58 -13.61 86.40 -22.37
CA TYR A 58 -14.57 86.97 -23.32
C TYR A 58 -15.68 87.77 -22.62
N LEU A 59 -16.26 87.20 -21.56
CA LEU A 59 -17.32 87.86 -20.79
C LEU A 59 -16.80 89.10 -20.06
N THR A 60 -15.60 89.03 -19.50
CA THR A 60 -14.97 90.17 -18.82
C THR A 60 -14.75 91.32 -19.79
N LEU A 61 -14.23 91.07 -21.00
CA LEU A 61 -14.04 92.08 -22.04
C LEU A 61 -15.38 92.68 -22.49
N THR A 62 -16.40 91.83 -22.63
CA THR A 62 -17.77 92.28 -22.95
C THR A 62 -18.32 93.22 -21.87
N GLU A 63 -18.15 92.87 -20.58
CA GLU A 63 -18.59 93.72 -19.47
C GLU A 63 -17.84 95.06 -19.46
N ARG A 64 -16.51 95.07 -19.71
CA ARG A 64 -15.75 96.31 -19.78
C ARG A 64 -16.19 97.21 -20.94
N GLU A 65 -16.55 96.64 -22.08
CA GLU A 65 -17.11 97.39 -23.21
C GLU A 65 -18.46 98.01 -22.85
N VAL A 66 -19.35 97.26 -22.20
CA VAL A 66 -20.64 97.77 -21.71
C VAL A 66 -20.44 98.89 -20.67
N ASP A 67 -19.51 98.71 -19.74
CA ASP A 67 -19.18 99.75 -18.75
C ASP A 67 -18.69 101.04 -19.40
N HIS A 68 -17.87 100.93 -20.44
CA HIS A 68 -17.36 102.09 -21.17
C HIS A 68 -18.44 102.76 -22.00
N LEU A 69 -19.30 101.99 -22.66
CA LEU A 69 -20.47 102.50 -23.37
C LEU A 69 -21.43 103.23 -22.44
N ASN A 70 -21.65 102.72 -21.23
CA ASN A 70 -22.44 103.40 -20.21
C ASN A 70 -21.77 104.70 -19.74
N TRP A 71 -20.44 104.72 -19.59
CA TRP A 71 -19.70 105.94 -19.30
C TRP A 71 -19.88 106.98 -20.40
N ALA A 72 -19.70 106.59 -21.67
CA ALA A 72 -19.87 107.47 -22.82
C ALA A 72 -21.33 107.95 -22.97
N GLY A 73 -22.30 107.07 -22.71
CA GLY A 73 -23.72 107.40 -22.69
C GLY A 73 -24.05 108.50 -21.68
N LYS A 74 -23.43 108.51 -20.49
CA LYS A 74 -23.58 109.60 -19.51
C LYS A 74 -23.01 110.93 -20.03
N VAL A 75 -21.91 110.90 -20.78
CA VAL A 75 -21.37 112.08 -21.46
C VAL A 75 -22.32 112.58 -22.53
N GLY A 76 -22.93 111.68 -23.31
CA GLY A 76 -23.96 112.02 -24.30
C GLY A 76 -25.22 112.63 -23.67
N LEU A 77 -25.71 112.05 -22.56
CA LEU A 77 -26.88 112.53 -21.82
C LEU A 77 -26.72 113.96 -21.30
N PHE A 78 -25.52 114.40 -20.96
CA PHE A 78 -25.25 115.80 -20.59
C PHE A 78 -25.67 116.80 -21.68
N PHE A 79 -25.63 116.38 -22.95
CA PHE A 79 -26.05 117.21 -24.08
C PHE A 79 -27.52 117.03 -24.47
N THR A 80 -28.09 115.84 -24.26
CA THR A 80 -29.42 115.49 -24.77
C THR A 80 -30.53 115.55 -23.72
N ASP A 81 -30.22 115.40 -22.43
CA ASP A 81 -31.18 115.44 -21.34
C ASP A 81 -31.18 116.82 -20.64
N PRO A 82 -32.29 117.58 -20.69
CA PRO A 82 -32.41 118.88 -20.02
C PRO A 82 -32.25 118.81 -18.49
N ALA A 83 -32.47 117.65 -17.86
CA ALA A 83 -32.35 117.46 -16.43
C ALA A 83 -30.88 117.36 -15.95
N VAL A 84 -29.95 117.07 -16.86
CA VAL A 84 -28.53 116.90 -16.53
C VAL A 84 -27.80 118.24 -16.67
N THR A 85 -27.54 118.90 -15.54
CA THR A 85 -26.92 120.24 -15.49
C THR A 85 -25.42 120.22 -15.19
N LYS A 86 -24.88 119.09 -14.75
CA LYS A 86 -23.43 118.86 -14.52
C LYS A 86 -23.03 117.50 -15.04
N LEU A 87 -21.89 117.43 -15.74
CA LEU A 87 -21.32 116.17 -16.19
C LEU A 87 -20.59 115.49 -15.02
N ALA A 88 -21.18 114.41 -14.50
CA ALA A 88 -20.62 113.61 -13.41
C ALA A 88 -20.15 112.25 -13.95
N VAL A 89 -18.92 112.23 -14.49
CA VAL A 89 -18.25 111.03 -14.99
C VAL A 89 -16.83 110.96 -14.43
N GLU A 90 -16.28 109.75 -14.30
CA GLU A 90 -14.87 109.58 -13.90
C GLU A 90 -13.97 110.07 -15.03
N THR A 91 -13.07 111.00 -14.72
CA THR A 91 -12.19 111.64 -15.69
C THR A 91 -10.77 111.07 -15.69
N ASP A 92 -10.45 110.23 -14.71
CA ASP A 92 -9.18 109.51 -14.63
C ASP A 92 -9.30 108.17 -15.38
N ASP A 93 -8.52 108.04 -16.46
CA ASP A 93 -8.52 106.86 -17.32
C ASP A 93 -8.00 105.61 -16.62
N HIS A 94 -7.36 105.72 -15.45
CA HIS A 94 -6.92 104.58 -14.66
C HIS A 94 -7.94 104.17 -13.59
N LYS A 95 -8.92 105.02 -13.28
CA LYS A 95 -9.92 104.75 -12.23
C LYS A 95 -11.26 104.28 -12.76
N CYS A 96 -11.53 104.44 -14.06
CA CYS A 96 -12.72 103.84 -14.67
C CYS A 96 -12.62 102.30 -14.65
N LYS A 97 -13.74 101.59 -14.80
CA LYS A 97 -13.74 100.12 -14.68
C LYS A 97 -12.88 99.44 -15.74
N LEU A 98 -12.89 99.93 -16.99
CA LEU A 98 -11.96 99.47 -18.02
C LEU A 98 -10.52 99.83 -17.65
N GLY A 99 -10.26 101.04 -17.16
CA GLY A 99 -8.94 101.51 -16.74
C GLY A 99 -8.30 100.66 -15.66
N LYS A 100 -9.04 100.36 -14.59
CA LYS A 100 -8.58 99.48 -13.51
C LYS A 100 -8.17 98.10 -14.01
N TRP A 101 -8.89 97.58 -15.01
CA TRP A 101 -8.62 96.29 -15.62
C TRP A 101 -7.47 96.36 -16.64
N LEU A 102 -7.47 97.36 -17.52
CA LEU A 102 -6.48 97.58 -18.60
C LEU A 102 -5.10 97.93 -18.05
N TYR A 103 -5.03 98.52 -16.85
CA TYR A 103 -3.77 98.84 -16.17
C TYR A 103 -3.53 97.97 -14.93
N GLY A 104 -4.39 96.97 -14.69
CA GLY A 104 -4.35 96.04 -13.55
C GLY A 104 -3.59 94.74 -13.81
N GLU A 105 -3.63 93.83 -12.84
CA GLU A 105 -3.04 92.49 -12.98
C GLU A 105 -3.86 91.59 -13.92
N GLU A 106 -5.16 91.87 -14.06
CA GLU A 106 -6.09 91.10 -14.88
C GLU A 106 -5.71 91.14 -16.37
N ARG A 107 -5.21 92.28 -16.86
CA ARG A 107 -4.61 92.35 -18.20
C ARG A 107 -3.41 91.42 -18.35
N LYS A 108 -2.51 91.37 -17.36
CA LYS A 108 -1.32 90.50 -17.44
C LYS A 108 -1.71 89.03 -17.47
N THR A 109 -2.75 88.66 -16.72
CA THR A 109 -3.34 87.31 -16.79
C THR A 109 -3.90 87.04 -18.19
N ALA A 110 -4.67 87.97 -18.76
CA ALA A 110 -5.18 87.84 -20.13
C ALA A 110 -4.07 87.75 -21.19
N GLU A 111 -2.98 88.51 -21.04
CA GLU A 111 -1.80 88.46 -21.92
C GLU A 111 -1.00 87.16 -21.76
N THR A 112 -1.02 86.54 -20.58
CA THR A 112 -0.36 85.25 -20.34
C THR A 112 -1.17 84.10 -20.94
N MET A 113 -2.49 84.14 -20.79
CA MET A 113 -3.41 83.17 -21.39
C MET A 113 -3.43 83.28 -22.92
N LEU A 114 -3.55 84.51 -23.44
CA LEU A 114 -3.60 84.79 -24.88
C LEU A 114 -2.60 85.90 -25.26
N PRO A 115 -1.34 85.53 -25.56
CA PRO A 115 -0.28 86.48 -25.91
C PRO A 115 -0.61 87.43 -27.07
N LYS A 116 -1.53 87.01 -27.95
CA LYS A 116 -1.99 87.83 -29.09
C LYS A 116 -2.81 89.06 -28.69
N LEU A 117 -3.35 89.12 -27.46
CA LEU A 117 -4.12 90.27 -26.99
C LEU A 117 -3.23 91.46 -26.57
N ALA A 118 -1.98 91.20 -26.18
CA ALA A 118 -1.03 92.23 -25.75
C ALA A 118 -0.88 93.43 -26.70
N PRO A 119 -0.71 93.27 -28.04
CA PRO A 119 -0.64 94.39 -28.97
C PRO A 119 -1.94 95.19 -29.08
N LEU A 120 -3.10 94.56 -28.88
CA LEU A 120 -4.40 95.22 -28.94
C LEU A 120 -4.65 96.05 -27.68
N PHE A 121 -4.29 95.54 -26.50
CA PHE A 121 -4.37 96.31 -25.25
C PHE A 121 -3.50 97.56 -25.31
N ARG A 122 -2.24 97.45 -25.80
CA ARG A 122 -1.35 98.61 -25.94
C ARG A 122 -1.89 99.68 -26.89
N GLN A 123 -2.54 99.29 -27.98
CA GLN A 123 -3.15 100.24 -28.92
C GLN A 123 -4.33 101.00 -28.30
N MET A 124 -4.98 100.43 -27.29
CA MET A 124 -6.15 101.02 -26.63
C MET A 124 -5.79 102.10 -25.61
N GLU A 125 -4.62 102.03 -24.99
CA GLU A 125 -4.18 102.97 -23.93
C GLU A 125 -4.32 104.43 -24.36
N LYS A 126 -3.85 104.77 -25.57
CA LYS A 126 -3.86 106.16 -26.06
C LYS A 126 -5.27 106.67 -26.40
N PRO A 127 -6.08 105.99 -27.23
CA PRO A 127 -7.48 106.36 -27.45
C PRO A 127 -8.31 106.41 -26.16
N HIS A 128 -8.04 105.52 -25.20
CA HIS A 128 -8.70 105.51 -23.90
C HIS A 128 -8.37 106.75 -23.07
N ALA A 129 -7.09 107.12 -22.98
CA ALA A 129 -6.66 108.34 -22.31
C ALA A 129 -7.24 109.60 -22.99
N ASP A 130 -7.23 109.64 -24.33
CA ASP A 130 -7.78 110.76 -25.12
C ASP A 130 -9.28 110.93 -24.90
N LEU A 131 -10.02 109.82 -24.76
CA LEU A 131 -11.44 109.81 -24.43
C LEU A 131 -11.71 110.45 -23.05
N HIS A 132 -10.95 110.08 -22.02
CA HIS A 132 -11.07 110.69 -20.70
C HIS A 132 -10.61 112.16 -20.67
N GLN A 133 -9.56 112.50 -21.41
CA GLN A 133 -9.10 113.88 -21.57
C GLN A 133 -10.17 114.76 -22.25
N SER A 134 -10.91 114.20 -23.21
CA SER A 134 -12.04 114.90 -23.83
C SER A 134 -13.15 115.23 -22.83
N ALA A 135 -13.43 114.35 -21.86
CA ALA A 135 -14.40 114.62 -20.79
C ALA A 135 -13.93 115.74 -19.85
N ILE A 136 -12.63 115.78 -19.49
CA ILE A 136 -12.04 116.88 -18.71
C ILE A 136 -12.24 118.22 -19.45
N LYS A 137 -11.96 118.23 -20.76
CA LYS A 137 -12.13 119.41 -21.61
C LYS A 137 -13.59 119.85 -21.68
N ILE A 138 -14.53 118.92 -21.80
CA ILE A 138 -15.98 119.20 -21.78
C ILE A 138 -16.41 119.82 -20.45
N VAL A 139 -15.90 119.33 -19.31
CA VAL A 139 -16.22 119.86 -17.97
C VAL A 139 -15.65 121.28 -17.77
N ALA A 140 -14.51 121.59 -18.38
CA ALA A 140 -13.87 122.90 -18.25
C ALA A 140 -14.54 124.02 -19.07
N LEU A 141 -15.33 123.68 -20.09
CA LEU A 141 -16.00 124.63 -20.96
C LEU A 141 -17.31 125.13 -20.32
N THR A 142 -17.46 126.45 -20.21
CA THR A 142 -18.70 127.09 -19.69
C THR A 142 -19.79 127.26 -20.76
N ASN A 143 -19.42 127.15 -22.04
CA ASN A 143 -20.32 127.22 -23.18
C ASN A 143 -20.73 125.83 -23.65
N LYS A 144 -22.04 125.53 -23.59
CA LYS A 144 -22.60 124.21 -23.92
C LYS A 144 -22.43 123.83 -25.41
N GLU A 145 -22.38 124.81 -26.31
CA GLU A 145 -22.18 124.55 -27.75
C GLU A 145 -20.72 124.23 -28.10
N GLU A 146 -19.75 124.86 -27.42
CA GLU A 146 -18.32 124.52 -27.54
C GLU A 146 -18.03 123.13 -26.95
N ALA A 147 -18.65 122.81 -25.81
CA ALA A 147 -18.58 121.49 -25.20
C ALA A 147 -19.15 120.39 -26.11
N LYS A 148 -20.26 120.68 -26.81
CA LYS A 148 -20.87 119.76 -27.78
C LYS A 148 -19.95 119.55 -29.00
N THR A 149 -19.25 120.60 -29.43
CA THR A 149 -18.27 120.48 -30.52
C THR A 149 -17.13 119.55 -30.12
N ALA A 150 -16.53 119.74 -28.93
CA ALA A 150 -15.48 118.85 -28.41
C ALA A 150 -15.97 117.39 -28.25
N TYR A 151 -17.21 117.19 -27.82
CA TYR A 151 -17.81 115.86 -27.77
C TYR A 151 -17.87 115.18 -29.15
N LEU A 152 -18.29 115.91 -30.18
CA LEU A 152 -18.41 115.38 -31.53
C LEU A 152 -17.04 115.16 -32.20
N THR A 153 -16.03 116.00 -31.93
CA THR A 153 -14.73 115.95 -32.62
C THR A 153 -13.64 115.19 -31.88
N GLU A 154 -13.75 115.01 -30.56
CA GLU A 154 -12.72 114.35 -29.73
C GLU A 154 -13.29 113.12 -29.02
N THR A 155 -14.45 113.23 -28.35
CA THR A 155 -15.02 112.11 -27.59
C THR A 155 -15.53 110.99 -28.50
N ILE A 156 -16.35 111.29 -29.52
CA ILE A 156 -16.91 110.26 -30.40
C ILE A 156 -15.81 109.48 -31.17
N PRO A 157 -14.81 110.13 -31.80
CA PRO A 157 -13.75 109.40 -32.50
C PRO A 157 -12.90 108.51 -31.58
N ALA A 158 -12.55 109.00 -30.39
CA ALA A 158 -11.80 108.21 -29.41
C ALA A 158 -12.63 107.04 -28.87
N LEU A 159 -13.94 107.23 -28.67
CA LEU A 159 -14.86 106.17 -28.27
C LEU A 159 -14.94 105.07 -29.33
N HIS A 160 -15.10 105.42 -30.60
CA HIS A 160 -15.11 104.43 -31.69
C HIS A 160 -13.80 103.64 -31.75
N GLN A 161 -12.65 104.28 -31.56
CA GLN A 161 -11.36 103.58 -31.53
C GLN A 161 -11.26 102.59 -30.36
N VAL A 162 -11.71 102.98 -29.16
CA VAL A 162 -11.74 102.07 -28.00
C VAL A 162 -12.71 100.91 -28.23
N GLN A 163 -13.89 101.18 -28.80
CA GLN A 163 -14.87 100.15 -29.12
C GLN A 163 -14.36 99.16 -30.17
N ASP A 164 -13.73 99.64 -31.25
CA ASP A 164 -13.16 98.79 -32.28
C ASP A 164 -12.07 97.87 -31.72
N LEU A 165 -11.24 98.39 -30.82
CA LEU A 165 -10.20 97.60 -30.16
C LEU A 165 -10.77 96.61 -29.14
N LEU A 166 -11.81 96.98 -28.39
CA LEU A 166 -12.54 96.04 -27.50
C LEU A 166 -13.24 94.94 -28.29
N HIS A 167 -13.81 95.29 -29.44
CA HIS A 167 -14.41 94.31 -30.35
C HIS A 167 -13.36 93.33 -30.90
N GLN A 168 -12.19 93.82 -31.32
CA GLN A 168 -11.08 92.97 -31.77
C GLN A 168 -10.55 92.06 -30.65
N LEU A 169 -10.38 92.59 -29.43
CA LEU A 169 -9.95 91.80 -28.27
C LEU A 169 -10.94 90.69 -27.94
N ARG A 170 -12.24 91.02 -27.95
CA ARG A 170 -13.32 90.07 -27.70
C ARG A 170 -13.36 88.99 -28.78
N LYS A 171 -13.19 89.36 -30.05
CA LYS A 171 -13.14 88.41 -31.15
C LYS A 171 -11.95 87.45 -31.06
N GLU A 172 -10.76 87.95 -30.73
CA GLU A 172 -9.59 87.08 -30.55
C GLU A 172 -9.72 86.17 -29.31
N ALA A 173 -10.38 86.65 -28.25
CA ALA A 173 -10.73 85.81 -27.10
C ALA A 173 -11.75 84.72 -27.48
N GLU A 174 -12.75 85.04 -28.31
CA GLU A 174 -13.75 84.09 -28.82
C GLU A 174 -13.12 83.02 -29.74
N ASP A 175 -12.31 83.45 -30.70
CA ASP A 175 -11.64 82.57 -31.67
C ASP A 175 -10.62 81.61 -31.00
N SER A 176 -10.19 81.91 -29.77
CA SER A 176 -9.28 81.07 -28.99
C SER A 176 -9.98 80.05 -28.09
N ILE A 177 -11.32 80.11 -27.96
CA ILE A 177 -12.09 79.11 -27.21
C ILE A 177 -12.19 77.85 -28.07
N LEU A 178 -11.77 76.70 -27.51
CA LEU A 178 -11.89 75.42 -28.20
C LEU A 178 -13.35 75.12 -28.56
N PRO A 179 -13.65 74.64 -29.78
CA PRO A 179 -15.01 74.26 -30.15
C PRO A 179 -15.51 73.10 -29.31
N ASP A 180 -16.78 73.11 -28.88
CA ASP A 180 -17.40 72.00 -28.15
C ASP A 180 -17.23 70.64 -28.86
N GLU A 181 -17.13 70.63 -30.20
CA GLU A 181 -16.93 69.42 -31.01
C GLU A 181 -15.61 68.68 -30.70
N THR A 182 -14.53 69.40 -30.37
CA THR A 182 -13.22 68.76 -30.08
C THR A 182 -13.29 67.99 -28.75
N MET A 183 -13.87 68.63 -27.73
CA MET A 183 -14.10 68.00 -26.43
C MET A 183 -15.07 66.80 -26.53
N LEU A 184 -16.15 66.94 -27.29
CA LEU A 184 -17.11 65.85 -27.53
C LEU A 184 -16.49 64.68 -28.29
N SER A 185 -15.61 64.94 -29.26
CA SER A 185 -14.88 63.91 -30.00
C SER A 185 -13.90 63.16 -29.11
N ALA A 186 -13.14 63.87 -28.27
CA ALA A 186 -12.24 63.28 -27.27
C ALA A 186 -12.99 62.41 -26.25
N ALA A 187 -14.15 62.88 -25.78
CA ALA A 187 -15.03 62.16 -24.88
C ALA A 187 -15.61 60.88 -25.52
N ASN A 188 -16.11 60.97 -26.75
CA ASN A 188 -16.63 59.81 -27.47
C ASN A 188 -15.56 58.77 -27.79
N THR A 189 -14.37 59.22 -28.20
CA THR A 189 -13.23 58.32 -28.48
C THR A 189 -12.86 57.55 -27.22
N THR A 190 -12.68 58.25 -26.09
CA THR A 190 -12.39 57.63 -24.79
C THR A 190 -13.50 56.64 -24.40
N LYS A 191 -14.77 57.03 -24.53
CA LYS A 191 -15.93 56.17 -24.21
C LYS A 191 -15.95 54.88 -25.03
N PHE A 192 -15.77 54.95 -26.34
CA PHE A 192 -15.80 53.77 -27.20
C PHE A 192 -14.58 52.87 -27.02
N THR A 193 -13.38 53.45 -26.84
CA THR A 193 -12.16 52.66 -26.59
C THR A 193 -12.23 51.92 -25.26
N VAL A 194 -12.61 52.61 -24.18
CA VAL A 194 -12.77 52.01 -22.85
C VAL A 194 -13.90 50.98 -22.85
N GLY A 195 -15.06 51.31 -23.43
CA GLY A 195 -16.20 50.39 -23.53
C GLY A 195 -15.89 49.13 -24.35
N GLY A 196 -15.20 49.28 -25.48
CA GLY A 196 -14.78 48.16 -26.33
C GLY A 196 -13.78 47.23 -25.65
N LEU A 197 -12.77 47.80 -24.98
CA LEU A 197 -11.80 47.02 -24.19
C LEU A 197 -12.45 46.31 -23.01
N ALA A 198 -13.40 46.95 -22.33
CA ALA A 198 -14.13 46.34 -21.21
C ALA A 198 -14.97 45.13 -21.67
N ILE A 199 -15.69 45.25 -22.79
CA ILE A 199 -16.47 44.13 -23.36
C ILE A 199 -15.54 42.99 -23.79
N PHE A 200 -14.43 43.31 -24.46
CA PHE A 200 -13.45 42.31 -24.86
C PHE A 200 -12.85 41.59 -23.65
N ALA A 201 -12.45 42.32 -22.60
CA ALA A 201 -11.92 41.74 -21.37
C ALA A 201 -12.94 40.82 -20.69
N LEU A 202 -14.22 41.18 -20.70
CA LEU A 202 -15.30 40.36 -20.13
C LEU A 202 -15.52 39.06 -20.92
N LEU A 203 -15.55 39.13 -22.25
CA LEU A 203 -15.68 37.94 -23.11
C LEU A 203 -14.44 37.03 -23.02
N ALA A 204 -13.24 37.61 -22.99
CA ALA A 204 -12.00 36.88 -22.77
C ALA A 204 -11.98 36.21 -21.39
N GLY A 205 -12.42 36.92 -20.34
CA GLY A 205 -12.55 36.39 -18.99
C GLY A 205 -13.52 35.22 -18.91
N LEU A 206 -14.72 35.34 -19.50
CA LEU A 206 -15.72 34.26 -19.53
C LEU A 206 -15.23 33.02 -20.30
N THR A 207 -14.56 33.21 -21.44
CA THR A 207 -14.03 32.10 -22.24
C THR A 207 -12.89 31.38 -21.53
N ILE A 208 -11.94 32.13 -20.95
CA ILE A 208 -10.86 31.58 -20.12
C ILE A 208 -11.44 30.84 -18.91
N SER A 209 -12.40 31.44 -18.20
CA SER A 209 -13.06 30.83 -17.04
C SER A 209 -13.73 29.51 -17.42
N ARG A 210 -14.43 29.45 -18.57
CA ARG A 210 -15.10 28.22 -19.02
C ARG A 210 -14.11 27.13 -19.43
N ILE A 211 -12.99 27.49 -20.07
CA ILE A 211 -11.92 26.55 -20.41
C ILE A 211 -11.26 25.99 -19.14
N LEU A 212 -10.94 26.85 -18.17
CA LEU A 212 -10.35 26.42 -16.90
C LEU A 212 -11.30 25.51 -16.12
N ALA A 213 -12.58 25.87 -16.01
CA ALA A 213 -13.59 25.06 -15.33
C ALA A 213 -13.72 23.66 -15.96
N THR A 214 -13.91 23.58 -17.28
CA THR A 214 -14.05 22.29 -17.98
C THR A 214 -12.81 21.40 -17.86
N GLN A 215 -11.61 21.99 -17.85
CA GLN A 215 -10.37 21.23 -17.65
C GLN A 215 -10.23 20.72 -16.22
N LEU A 216 -10.51 21.55 -15.20
CA LEU A 216 -10.49 21.12 -13.80
C LEU A 216 -11.49 19.99 -13.56
N THR A 217 -12.73 20.16 -13.99
CA THR A 217 -13.79 19.15 -13.87
C THR A 217 -13.36 17.82 -14.48
N ARG A 218 -12.74 17.86 -15.67
CA ARG A 218 -12.25 16.64 -16.32
C ARG A 218 -11.14 15.95 -15.53
N VAL A 219 -10.13 16.70 -15.08
CA VAL A 219 -9.00 16.13 -14.33
C VAL A 219 -9.44 15.55 -12.99
N LEU A 220 -10.26 16.29 -12.24
CA LEU A 220 -10.80 15.83 -10.96
C LEU A 220 -11.73 14.63 -11.14
N GLY A 221 -12.60 14.64 -12.16
CA GLY A 221 -13.45 13.51 -12.49
C GLY A 221 -12.67 12.25 -12.88
N GLN A 222 -11.58 12.40 -13.64
CA GLN A 222 -10.71 11.26 -13.99
C GLN A 222 -9.96 10.72 -12.78
N ALA A 223 -9.50 11.59 -11.88
CA ALA A 223 -8.88 11.19 -10.63
C ALA A 223 -9.89 10.46 -9.72
N ALA A 224 -11.12 10.98 -9.59
CA ALA A 224 -12.21 10.36 -8.85
C ALA A 224 -12.51 8.95 -9.37
N GLN A 225 -12.66 8.79 -10.69
CA GLN A 225 -12.89 7.48 -11.33
C GLN A 225 -11.75 6.49 -11.09
N ASN A 226 -10.49 6.94 -11.16
CA ASN A 226 -9.35 6.09 -10.90
C ASN A 226 -9.30 5.64 -9.43
N ILE A 227 -9.54 6.56 -8.48
CA ILE A 227 -9.61 6.24 -7.06
C ILE A 227 -10.77 5.29 -6.78
N GLN A 228 -11.93 5.50 -7.41
CA GLN A 228 -13.09 4.60 -7.29
C GLN A 228 -12.75 3.18 -7.75
N ALA A 229 -12.13 3.05 -8.92
CA ALA A 229 -11.73 1.75 -9.44
C ALA A 229 -10.70 1.06 -8.53
N SER A 230 -9.72 1.81 -8.00
CA SER A 230 -8.75 1.28 -7.04
C SER A 230 -9.39 0.88 -5.72
N ALA A 231 -10.34 1.67 -5.19
CA ALA A 231 -11.06 1.33 -3.97
C ALA A 231 -11.89 0.04 -4.14
N SER A 232 -12.59 -0.12 -5.26
CA SER A 232 -13.31 -1.35 -5.58
C SER A 232 -12.37 -2.56 -5.65
N GLN A 233 -11.20 -2.42 -6.30
CA GLN A 233 -10.19 -3.50 -6.34
C GLN A 233 -9.64 -3.86 -4.96
N VAL A 234 -9.40 -2.86 -4.10
CA VAL A 234 -8.97 -3.10 -2.71
C VAL A 234 -10.05 -3.83 -1.92
N SER A 235 -11.32 -3.45 -2.08
CA SER A 235 -12.44 -4.12 -1.43
C SER A 235 -12.56 -5.59 -1.86
N GLU A 236 -12.48 -5.87 -3.17
CA GLU A 236 -12.51 -7.24 -3.71
C GLU A 236 -11.32 -8.07 -3.20
N ALA A 237 -10.10 -7.50 -3.21
CA ALA A 237 -8.92 -8.18 -2.69
C ALA A 237 -9.03 -8.46 -1.19
N ALA A 238 -9.58 -7.52 -0.41
CA ALA A 238 -9.82 -7.70 1.01
C ALA A 238 -10.82 -8.84 1.27
N GLU A 239 -11.92 -8.92 0.52
CA GLU A 239 -12.90 -10.01 0.63
C GLU A 239 -12.27 -11.38 0.32
N GLN A 240 -11.40 -11.45 -0.69
CA GLN A 240 -10.65 -12.66 -1.00
C GLN A 240 -9.70 -13.05 0.14
N ILE A 241 -9.00 -12.08 0.75
CA ILE A 241 -8.11 -12.33 1.90
C ILE A 241 -8.93 -12.83 3.10
N ALA A 242 -10.08 -12.20 3.39
CA ALA A 242 -10.95 -12.63 4.49
C ALA A 242 -11.44 -14.07 4.30
N THR A 243 -11.90 -14.41 3.08
CA THR A 243 -12.34 -15.76 2.74
C THR A 243 -11.19 -16.76 2.84
N GLY A 244 -10.01 -16.43 2.29
CA GLY A 244 -8.83 -17.29 2.37
C GLY A 244 -8.36 -17.51 3.80
N SER A 245 -8.45 -16.48 4.64
CA SER A 245 -8.12 -16.54 6.06
C SER A 245 -9.09 -17.45 6.83
N GLN A 246 -10.39 -17.39 6.53
CA GLN A 246 -11.37 -18.30 7.13
C GLN A 246 -11.05 -19.76 6.79
N VAL A 247 -10.79 -20.06 5.51
CA VAL A 247 -10.40 -21.41 5.07
C VAL A 247 -9.12 -21.87 5.76
N LEU A 248 -8.14 -20.98 5.94
CA LEU A 248 -6.89 -21.29 6.63
C LEU A 248 -7.10 -21.58 8.11
N SER A 249 -7.99 -20.84 8.77
CA SER A 249 -8.41 -21.09 10.16
C SER A 249 -9.08 -22.46 10.30
N ASP A 250 -10.05 -22.77 9.44
CA ASP A 250 -10.75 -24.06 9.46
C ASP A 250 -9.78 -25.22 9.21
N SER A 251 -8.87 -25.05 8.24
CA SER A 251 -7.82 -26.03 7.93
C SER A 251 -6.86 -26.23 9.09
N SER A 252 -6.52 -25.16 9.82
CA SER A 252 -5.65 -25.24 11.00
C SER A 252 -6.34 -25.99 12.14
N SER A 253 -7.64 -25.77 12.36
CA SER A 253 -8.42 -26.51 13.35
C SER A 253 -8.47 -28.01 13.01
N GLN A 254 -8.67 -28.35 11.74
CA GLN A 254 -8.66 -29.75 11.28
C GLN A 254 -7.26 -30.36 11.45
N GLN A 255 -6.21 -29.62 11.09
CA GLN A 255 -4.82 -30.06 11.22
C GLN A 255 -4.44 -30.31 12.69
N ALA A 256 -4.93 -29.47 13.61
CA ALA A 256 -4.72 -29.66 15.05
C ALA A 256 -5.30 -31.00 15.52
N SER A 257 -6.52 -31.34 15.11
CA SER A 257 -7.14 -32.64 15.41
C SER A 257 -6.31 -33.81 14.87
N VAL A 258 -5.78 -33.70 13.65
CA VAL A 258 -4.91 -34.73 13.06
C VAL A 258 -3.61 -34.89 13.83
N VAL A 259 -3.03 -33.79 14.31
CA VAL A 259 -1.81 -33.81 15.13
C VAL A 259 -2.07 -34.47 16.48
N GLU A 260 -3.21 -34.20 17.12
CA GLU A 260 -3.59 -34.86 18.38
C GLU A 260 -3.78 -36.38 18.18
N GLU A 261 -4.53 -36.80 17.16
CA GLU A 261 -4.76 -38.22 16.87
C GLU A 261 -3.46 -38.96 16.53
N THR A 262 -2.60 -38.33 15.73
CA THR A 262 -1.28 -38.89 15.39
C THR A 262 -0.38 -38.99 16.63
N SER A 263 -0.42 -37.98 17.51
CA SER A 263 0.35 -37.98 18.77
C SER A 263 -0.11 -39.12 19.69
N SER A 264 -1.43 -39.31 19.84
CA SER A 264 -1.98 -40.46 20.58
C SER A 264 -1.55 -41.79 19.99
N SER A 265 -1.55 -41.92 18.66
CA SER A 265 -1.10 -43.13 17.96
C SER A 265 0.40 -43.40 18.18
N LEU A 266 1.22 -42.35 18.27
CA LEU A 266 2.65 -42.47 18.56
C LEU A 266 2.90 -42.90 20.01
N GLU A 267 2.10 -42.44 20.96
CA GLU A 267 2.17 -42.91 22.36
C GLU A 267 1.86 -44.41 22.46
N GLU A 268 0.80 -44.86 21.77
CA GLU A 268 0.45 -46.28 21.71
C GLU A 268 1.56 -47.11 21.04
N LEU A 269 2.11 -46.64 19.92
CA LEU A 269 3.25 -47.29 19.27
C LEU A 269 4.50 -47.33 20.16
N SER A 270 4.76 -46.27 20.93
CA SER A 270 5.86 -46.23 21.89
C SER A 270 5.67 -47.27 22.99
N ALA A 271 4.44 -47.39 23.53
CA ALA A 271 4.10 -48.40 24.53
C ALA A 271 4.26 -49.82 23.98
N SER A 272 3.77 -50.08 22.76
CA SER A 272 3.89 -51.36 22.07
C SER A 272 5.35 -51.74 21.78
N SER A 273 6.18 -50.76 21.38
CA SER A 273 7.61 -50.95 21.19
C SER A 273 8.31 -51.32 22.51
N ARG A 274 8.01 -50.64 23.62
CA ARG A 274 8.55 -50.99 24.95
C ARG A 274 8.11 -52.39 25.39
N GLN A 275 6.85 -52.75 25.16
CA GLN A 275 6.35 -54.09 25.46
C GLN A 275 7.07 -55.16 24.63
N THR A 276 7.31 -54.90 23.34
CA THR A 276 8.06 -55.80 22.46
C THR A 276 9.49 -56.02 22.95
N ALA A 277 10.19 -54.96 23.37
CA ALA A 277 11.52 -55.08 23.98
C ALA A 277 11.53 -55.97 25.24
N ALA A 278 10.53 -55.80 26.11
CA ALA A 278 10.42 -56.62 27.32
C ALA A 278 10.15 -58.09 27.00
N LEU A 279 9.30 -58.37 26.00
CA LEU A 279 8.99 -59.73 25.54
C LEU A 279 10.21 -60.40 24.91
N THR A 280 10.97 -59.69 24.07
CA THR A 280 12.20 -60.25 23.47
C THR A 280 13.23 -60.53 24.56
N GLN A 281 13.48 -59.59 25.48
CA GLN A 281 14.42 -59.81 26.57
C GLN A 281 14.03 -61.01 27.47
N GLY A 282 12.74 -61.17 27.77
CA GLY A 282 12.23 -62.32 28.51
C GLY A 282 12.39 -63.65 27.77
N SER A 283 12.14 -63.66 26.46
CA SER A 283 12.31 -64.84 25.60
C SER A 283 13.78 -65.27 25.49
N GLU A 284 14.72 -64.32 25.45
CA GLU A 284 16.16 -64.63 25.45
C GLU A 284 16.60 -65.32 26.75
N ALA A 285 16.09 -64.88 27.90
CA ALA A 285 16.37 -65.51 29.18
C ALA A 285 15.84 -66.96 29.25
N LEU A 286 14.61 -67.19 28.79
CA LEU A 286 14.01 -68.53 28.70
C LEU A 286 14.82 -69.44 27.76
N MET A 287 15.34 -68.88 26.66
CA MET A 287 16.12 -69.65 25.71
C MET A 287 17.46 -70.11 26.28
N LYS A 288 18.14 -69.22 27.00
CA LYS A 288 19.38 -69.55 27.71
C LYS A 288 19.16 -70.63 28.77
N GLU A 289 18.04 -70.58 29.48
CA GLU A 289 17.65 -71.63 30.43
C GLU A 289 17.40 -72.97 29.70
N ASN A 290 16.71 -72.96 28.55
CA ASN A 290 16.45 -74.15 27.76
C ASN A 290 17.76 -74.80 27.28
N ILE A 291 18.69 -74.02 26.71
CA ILE A 291 20.00 -74.51 26.28
C ILE A 291 20.75 -75.14 27.45
N THR A 292 20.72 -74.51 28.63
CA THR A 292 21.37 -75.03 29.84
C THR A 292 20.78 -76.37 30.27
N LYS A 293 19.45 -76.48 30.35
CA LYS A 293 18.76 -77.73 30.73
C LYS A 293 18.96 -78.83 29.70
N SER A 294 18.89 -78.52 28.42
CA SER A 294 19.15 -79.46 27.32
C SER A 294 20.58 -80.00 27.37
N GLY A 295 21.58 -79.14 27.65
CA GLY A 295 22.96 -79.57 27.87
C GLY A 295 23.13 -80.51 29.08
N GLN A 296 22.41 -80.26 30.18
CA GLN A 296 22.39 -81.16 31.34
C GLN A 296 21.76 -82.52 30.99
N SER A 297 20.66 -82.53 30.24
CA SER A 297 20.00 -83.76 29.77
C SER A 297 20.91 -84.58 28.85
N LEU A 298 21.59 -83.95 27.89
CA LEU A 298 22.56 -84.61 27.02
C LEU A 298 23.70 -85.28 27.82
N LYS A 299 24.20 -84.61 28.86
CA LYS A 299 25.22 -85.20 29.75
C LYS A 299 24.69 -86.44 30.49
N ALA A 300 23.46 -86.41 30.98
CA ALA A 300 22.83 -87.57 31.64
C ALA A 300 22.59 -88.74 30.67
N LEU A 301 22.14 -88.45 29.44
CA LEU A 301 21.94 -89.45 28.39
C LEU A 301 23.25 -90.08 27.91
N SER A 302 24.33 -89.29 27.84
CA SER A 302 25.67 -89.80 27.55
C SER A 302 26.13 -90.82 28.60
N LEU A 303 25.96 -90.51 29.88
CA LEU A 303 26.26 -91.45 30.98
C LEU A 303 25.38 -92.71 30.90
N LEU A 304 24.09 -92.55 30.61
CA LEU A 304 23.17 -93.68 30.47
C LEU A 304 23.56 -94.60 29.30
N THR A 305 24.02 -94.01 28.19
CA THR A 305 24.53 -94.74 27.03
C THR A 305 25.78 -95.54 27.38
N GLN A 306 26.72 -94.95 28.12
CA GLN A 306 27.91 -95.65 28.63
C GLN A 306 27.53 -96.84 29.53
N ASN A 307 26.56 -96.66 30.42
CA ASN A 307 26.07 -97.73 31.29
C ASN A 307 25.43 -98.87 30.47
N MET A 308 24.63 -98.57 29.45
CA MET A 308 24.04 -99.59 28.57
C MET A 308 25.11 -100.39 27.82
N THR A 309 26.14 -99.72 27.29
CA THR A 309 27.29 -100.42 26.66
C THR A 309 28.05 -101.30 27.65
N GLN A 310 28.16 -100.89 28.92
CA GLN A 310 28.76 -101.73 29.94
C GLN A 310 27.90 -102.97 30.25
N ILE A 311 26.59 -102.79 30.41
CA ILE A 311 25.66 -103.91 30.67
C ILE A 311 25.63 -104.89 29.49
N GLU A 312 25.72 -104.41 28.25
CA GLU A 312 25.85 -105.24 27.05
C GLU A 312 27.10 -106.13 27.12
N ARG A 313 28.26 -105.54 27.45
CA ARG A 313 29.52 -106.27 27.62
C ARG A 313 29.44 -107.31 28.74
N ASP A 314 28.92 -106.91 29.90
CA ASP A 314 28.77 -107.80 31.06
C ASP A 314 27.84 -108.97 30.72
N SER A 315 26.74 -108.72 30.01
CA SER A 315 25.81 -109.76 29.53
C SER A 315 26.48 -110.73 28.55
N GLY A 316 27.35 -110.22 27.68
CA GLY A 316 28.17 -111.04 26.79
C GLY A 316 29.15 -111.95 27.55
N GLN A 317 29.75 -111.46 28.63
CA GLN A 317 30.61 -112.29 29.49
C GLN A 317 29.82 -113.37 30.23
N ILE A 318 28.64 -113.03 30.78
CA ILE A 318 27.78 -114.01 31.46
C ILE A 318 27.37 -115.12 30.47
N ARG A 319 27.02 -114.76 29.23
CA ARG A 319 26.71 -115.74 28.17
C ARG A 319 27.84 -116.74 27.91
N LEU A 320 29.10 -116.28 27.91
CA LEU A 320 30.27 -117.16 27.77
C LEU A 320 30.40 -118.13 28.96
N ILE A 321 30.14 -117.64 30.18
CA ILE A 321 30.15 -118.46 31.40
C ILE A 321 29.05 -119.52 31.31
N ILE A 322 27.84 -119.15 30.92
CA ILE A 322 26.70 -120.09 30.78
C ILE A 322 26.98 -121.14 29.69
N SER A 323 27.57 -120.76 28.56
CA SER A 323 28.00 -121.71 27.54
C SER A 323 29.08 -122.70 28.05
N THR A 324 29.97 -122.23 28.93
CA THR A 324 30.95 -123.09 29.59
C THR A 324 30.27 -124.07 30.55
N ILE A 325 29.27 -123.61 31.32
CA ILE A 325 28.47 -124.47 32.22
C ILE A 325 27.71 -125.54 31.44
N ASP A 326 27.10 -125.19 30.31
CA ASP A 326 26.44 -126.16 29.42
C ASP A 326 27.43 -127.21 28.89
N SER A 327 28.63 -126.78 28.48
CA SER A 327 29.70 -127.70 28.07
C SER A 327 30.14 -128.64 29.20
N ILE A 328 30.29 -128.13 30.43
CA ILE A 328 30.60 -128.93 31.62
C ILE A 328 29.48 -129.94 31.91
N ALA A 329 28.21 -129.50 31.81
CA ALA A 329 27.05 -130.37 32.00
C ALA A 329 27.02 -131.50 30.96
N PHE A 330 27.30 -131.20 29.68
CA PHE A 330 27.40 -132.19 28.62
C PHE A 330 28.53 -133.19 28.86
N GLN A 331 29.73 -132.73 29.24
CA GLN A 331 30.85 -133.59 29.59
C GLN A 331 30.52 -134.49 30.80
N THR A 332 29.85 -133.94 31.81
CA THR A 332 29.41 -134.67 33.01
C THR A 332 28.39 -135.75 32.64
N ASN A 333 27.46 -135.45 31.73
CA ASN A 333 26.50 -136.41 31.22
C ASN A 333 27.17 -137.57 30.46
N LEU A 334 28.20 -137.29 29.64
CA LEU A 334 28.99 -138.33 28.97
C LEU A 334 29.81 -139.18 29.95
N LEU A 335 30.42 -138.56 30.96
CA LEU A 335 31.14 -139.26 32.04
C LEU A 335 30.19 -140.19 32.82
N ALA A 336 29.00 -139.69 33.18
CA ALA A 336 27.98 -140.46 33.86
C ALA A 336 27.44 -141.62 33.02
N LEU A 337 27.26 -141.42 31.70
CA LEU A 337 26.90 -142.48 30.77
C LEU A 337 27.97 -143.56 30.69
N ASN A 338 29.25 -143.18 30.56
CA ASN A 338 30.37 -144.12 30.57
C ASN A 338 30.43 -144.91 31.88
N ALA A 339 30.22 -144.24 33.02
CA ALA A 339 30.16 -144.88 34.33
C ALA A 339 28.98 -145.85 34.46
N ALA A 340 27.80 -145.49 33.94
CA ALA A 340 26.62 -146.36 33.93
C ALA A 340 26.83 -147.62 33.07
N VAL A 341 27.50 -147.47 31.92
CA VAL A 341 27.88 -148.59 31.04
C VAL A 341 28.88 -149.53 31.73
N GLU A 342 29.92 -148.99 32.38
CA GLU A 342 30.90 -149.81 33.09
C GLU A 342 30.30 -150.48 34.33
N ALA A 343 29.38 -149.79 35.03
CA ALA A 343 28.62 -150.37 36.14
C ALA A 343 27.70 -151.52 35.68
N ALA A 344 27.06 -151.39 34.51
CA ALA A 344 26.27 -152.48 33.91
C ALA A 344 27.16 -153.66 33.48
N ARG A 345 28.39 -153.38 33.01
CA ARG A 345 29.39 -154.38 32.63
C ARG A 345 29.91 -155.19 33.83
N ALA A 346 29.94 -154.60 35.02
CA ALA A 346 30.35 -155.24 36.28
C ALA A 346 29.26 -156.13 36.93
N GLY A 347 28.05 -156.22 36.36
CA GLY A 347 26.99 -157.09 36.86
C GLY A 347 26.48 -156.70 38.26
N GLU A 348 26.25 -157.68 39.15
CA GLU A 348 25.71 -157.42 40.49
C GLU A 348 26.64 -156.56 41.37
N ALA A 349 27.96 -156.62 41.16
CA ALA A 349 28.93 -155.81 41.91
C ALA A 349 28.85 -154.30 41.56
N GLY A 350 28.29 -153.96 40.39
CA GLY A 350 28.17 -152.58 39.90
C GLY A 350 26.84 -151.89 40.23
N ALA A 351 25.86 -152.59 40.83
CA ALA A 351 24.49 -152.09 40.99
C ALA A 351 24.40 -150.76 41.75
N GLY A 352 25.18 -150.58 42.83
CA GLY A 352 25.24 -149.32 43.58
C GLY A 352 25.85 -148.16 42.78
N PHE A 353 26.88 -148.44 41.97
CA PHE A 353 27.50 -147.44 41.09
C PHE A 353 26.59 -147.03 39.94
N ALA A 354 25.78 -147.96 39.41
CA ALA A 354 24.81 -147.67 38.36
C ALA A 354 23.75 -146.65 38.80
N VAL A 355 23.27 -146.73 40.05
CA VAL A 355 22.30 -145.78 40.61
C VAL A 355 22.91 -144.38 40.73
N VAL A 356 24.12 -144.28 41.26
CA VAL A 356 24.84 -142.99 41.37
C VAL A 356 25.10 -142.39 39.98
N ALA A 357 25.51 -143.21 39.01
CA ALA A 357 25.74 -142.77 37.65
C ALA A 357 24.46 -142.24 36.98
N ASP A 358 23.29 -142.89 37.17
CA ASP A 358 22.02 -142.39 36.63
C ASP A 358 21.55 -141.09 37.31
N GLU A 359 21.82 -140.91 38.61
CA GLU A 359 21.52 -139.67 39.33
C GLU A 359 22.43 -138.51 38.88
N VAL A 360 23.73 -138.76 38.70
CA VAL A 360 24.67 -137.77 38.13
C VAL A 360 24.25 -137.40 36.70
N LYS A 361 23.80 -138.37 35.90
CA LYS A 361 23.28 -138.14 34.55
C LYS A 361 22.05 -137.21 34.57
N LYS A 362 21.07 -137.48 35.44
CA LYS A 362 19.88 -136.63 35.62
C LYS A 362 20.25 -135.21 36.05
N LEU A 363 21.19 -135.06 36.99
CA LEU A 363 21.67 -133.75 37.44
C LEU A 363 22.39 -132.98 36.32
N ALA A 364 23.19 -133.67 35.51
CA ALA A 364 23.88 -133.09 34.36
C ALA A 364 22.87 -132.61 33.29
N MET A 365 21.88 -133.44 32.94
CA MET A 365 20.80 -133.05 32.02
C MET A 365 20.00 -131.86 32.53
N LYS A 366 19.69 -131.83 33.84
CA LYS A 366 19.00 -130.69 34.47
C LYS A 366 19.86 -129.42 34.40
N THR A 367 21.16 -129.53 34.69
CA THR A 367 22.10 -128.39 34.61
C THR A 367 22.16 -127.82 33.19
N ALA A 368 22.23 -128.67 32.16
CA ALA A 368 22.19 -128.23 30.76
C ALA A 368 20.86 -127.53 30.41
N GLN A 369 19.73 -128.06 30.86
CA GLN A 369 18.42 -127.43 30.64
C GLN A 369 18.31 -126.04 31.29
N GLU A 370 18.79 -125.89 32.53
CA GLU A 370 18.82 -124.59 33.23
C GLU A 370 19.80 -123.61 32.56
N ALA A 371 20.98 -124.09 32.13
CA ALA A 371 21.94 -123.29 31.38
C ALA A 371 21.33 -122.75 30.08
N HIS A 372 20.63 -123.60 29.33
CA HIS A 372 19.91 -123.18 28.12
C HIS A 372 18.82 -122.14 28.42
N SER A 373 18.07 -122.32 29.50
CA SER A 373 17.03 -121.37 29.93
C SER A 373 17.63 -119.99 30.28
N ILE A 374 18.77 -119.97 30.98
CA ILE A 374 19.51 -118.73 31.28
C ILE A 374 20.04 -118.09 29.98
N GLN A 375 20.52 -118.89 29.03
CA GLN A 375 21.01 -118.39 27.75
C GLN A 375 19.91 -117.68 26.94
N THR A 376 18.70 -118.26 26.88
CA THR A 376 17.54 -117.60 26.27
C THR A 376 17.18 -116.28 26.96
N LEU A 377 17.21 -116.22 28.30
CA LEU A 377 16.99 -114.99 29.06
C LEU A 377 18.05 -113.91 28.74
N LEU A 378 19.31 -114.31 28.56
CA LEU A 378 20.40 -113.41 28.18
C LEU A 378 20.25 -112.91 26.74
N ASP A 379 19.76 -113.73 25.80
CA ASP A 379 19.42 -113.30 24.44
C ASP A 379 18.40 -112.17 24.43
N VAL A 380 17.29 -112.38 25.12
CA VAL A 380 16.22 -111.38 25.24
C VAL A 380 16.73 -110.12 25.95
N THR A 381 17.61 -110.27 26.95
CA THR A 381 18.17 -109.13 27.68
C THR A 381 19.09 -108.29 26.79
N VAL A 382 19.97 -108.93 26.01
CA VAL A 382 20.84 -108.23 25.05
C VAL A 382 20.02 -107.51 23.98
N GLU A 383 18.99 -108.15 23.44
CA GLU A 383 18.08 -107.53 22.46
C GLU A 383 17.45 -106.25 23.04
N ARG A 384 16.93 -106.31 24.28
CA ARG A 384 16.37 -105.14 24.98
C ARG A 384 17.39 -104.02 25.20
N ILE A 385 18.63 -104.35 25.53
CA ILE A 385 19.71 -103.36 25.70
C ILE A 385 20.01 -102.67 24.37
N VAL A 386 20.09 -103.41 23.27
CA VAL A 386 20.30 -102.85 21.92
C VAL A 386 19.14 -101.92 21.53
N THR A 387 17.89 -102.33 21.77
CA THR A 387 16.72 -101.46 21.54
C THR A 387 16.82 -100.18 22.38
N CYS A 388 17.18 -100.28 23.66
CA CYS A 388 17.33 -99.13 24.54
C CYS A 388 18.44 -98.19 24.07
N ALA A 389 19.60 -98.72 23.66
CA ALA A 389 20.72 -97.94 23.14
C ALA A 389 20.32 -97.17 21.86
N ASN A 390 19.54 -97.79 20.97
CA ASN A 390 19.02 -97.11 19.79
C ASN A 390 18.03 -95.99 20.14
N SER A 391 17.13 -96.21 21.10
CA SER A 391 16.24 -95.16 21.60
C SER A 391 17.00 -93.99 22.21
N LEU A 392 18.06 -94.25 23.00
CA LEU A 392 18.90 -93.20 23.58
C LEU A 392 19.60 -92.36 22.50
N LYS A 393 20.05 -93.00 21.41
CA LYS A 393 20.63 -92.29 20.27
C LYS A 393 19.63 -91.34 19.60
N SER A 394 18.38 -91.77 19.45
CA SER A 394 17.30 -90.91 18.93
C SER A 394 17.06 -89.71 19.86
N ILE A 395 16.96 -89.95 21.17
CA ILE A 395 16.73 -88.89 22.15
C ILE A 395 17.89 -87.87 22.15
N ASN A 396 19.14 -88.31 22.02
CA ASN A 396 20.28 -87.40 21.87
C ASN A 396 20.12 -86.50 20.63
N SER A 397 19.73 -87.07 19.48
CA SER A 397 19.49 -86.30 18.26
C SER A 397 18.35 -85.27 18.43
N ASP A 398 17.30 -85.61 19.17
CA ASP A 398 16.20 -84.68 19.45
C ASP A 398 16.67 -83.50 20.31
N PHE A 399 17.50 -83.75 21.34
CA PHE A 399 18.08 -82.68 22.15
C PHE A 399 19.06 -81.79 21.38
N ASP A 400 19.86 -82.35 20.45
CA ASP A 400 20.69 -81.53 19.56
C ASP A 400 19.83 -80.58 18.71
N GLY A 401 18.74 -81.08 18.14
CA GLY A 401 17.79 -80.25 17.37
C GLY A 401 17.06 -79.19 18.22
N ILE A 402 16.78 -79.48 19.50
CA ILE A 402 16.23 -78.50 20.45
C ILE A 402 17.24 -77.39 20.71
N VAL A 403 18.52 -77.71 20.95
CA VAL A 403 19.58 -76.72 21.20
C VAL A 403 19.81 -75.84 19.96
N GLU A 404 19.82 -76.42 18.76
CA GLU A 404 19.93 -75.67 17.51
C GLU A 404 18.75 -74.72 17.31
N SER A 405 17.52 -75.22 17.47
CA SER A 405 16.30 -74.41 17.37
C SER A 405 16.29 -73.28 18.39
N ALA A 406 16.72 -73.57 19.62
CA ALA A 406 16.85 -72.60 20.68
C ALA A 406 17.83 -71.48 20.32
N THR A 407 18.99 -71.85 19.79
CA THR A 407 20.02 -70.89 19.36
C THR A 407 19.49 -69.97 18.25
N MET A 408 18.83 -70.53 17.23
CA MET A 408 18.23 -69.74 16.15
C MET A 408 17.14 -68.77 16.64
N ILE A 409 16.31 -69.19 17.61
CA ILE A 409 15.31 -68.28 18.20
C ILE A 409 16.01 -67.15 18.94
N GLY A 410 17.09 -67.43 19.68
CA GLY A 410 17.90 -66.40 20.35
C GLY A 410 18.46 -65.36 19.37
N GLU A 411 19.04 -65.80 18.25
CA GLU A 411 19.54 -64.92 17.20
C GLU A 411 18.43 -64.04 16.60
N LYS A 412 17.28 -64.63 16.25
CA LYS A 412 16.12 -63.87 15.75
C LYS A 412 15.64 -62.84 16.76
N ASN A 413 15.61 -63.20 18.04
CA ASN A 413 15.22 -62.29 19.11
C ASN A 413 16.17 -61.10 19.22
N SER A 414 17.48 -61.34 19.08
CA SER A 414 18.48 -60.26 19.03
C SER A 414 18.22 -59.31 17.87
N SER A 415 17.87 -59.83 16.68
CA SER A 415 17.49 -58.98 15.54
C SER A 415 16.20 -58.19 15.79
N ILE A 416 15.19 -58.79 16.44
CA ILE A 416 13.95 -58.08 16.80
C ILE A 416 14.25 -56.97 17.81
N THR A 417 15.07 -57.21 18.83
CA THR A 417 15.48 -56.20 19.80
C THR A 417 16.18 -55.02 19.11
N GLN A 418 17.11 -55.29 18.19
CA GLN A 418 17.80 -54.25 17.42
C GLN A 418 16.83 -53.44 16.56
N ALA A 419 15.94 -54.10 15.81
CA ALA A 419 14.93 -53.43 15.00
C ALA A 419 13.98 -52.58 15.85
N ASN A 420 13.63 -53.06 17.05
CA ASN A 420 12.76 -52.34 17.96
C ASN A 420 13.44 -51.13 18.61
N GLU A 421 14.76 -51.17 18.86
CA GLU A 421 15.53 -49.98 19.27
C GLU A 421 15.54 -48.91 18.17
N GLU A 422 15.69 -49.31 16.91
CA GLU A 422 15.58 -48.39 15.77
C GLU A 422 14.16 -47.81 15.64
N GLN A 423 13.14 -48.65 15.81
CA GLN A 423 11.74 -48.23 15.79
C GLN A 423 11.44 -47.22 16.91
N ALA A 424 11.95 -47.45 18.13
CA ALA A 424 11.80 -46.52 19.24
C ALA A 424 12.46 -45.15 18.95
N LYS A 425 13.64 -45.15 18.32
CA LYS A 425 14.29 -43.90 17.85
C LYS A 425 13.46 -43.20 16.79
N GLY A 426 12.92 -43.94 15.82
CA GLY A 426 12.03 -43.40 14.78
C GLY A 426 10.76 -42.78 15.37
N ILE A 427 10.11 -43.45 16.33
CA ILE A 427 8.94 -42.93 17.04
C ILE A 427 9.28 -41.63 17.76
N ALA A 428 10.43 -41.55 18.44
CA ALA A 428 10.87 -40.33 19.12
C ALA A 428 11.08 -39.16 18.15
N GLN A 429 11.66 -39.42 16.97
CA GLN A 429 11.84 -38.39 15.92
C GLN A 429 10.50 -37.91 15.36
N ILE A 430 9.57 -38.83 15.08
CA ILE A 430 8.23 -38.45 14.59
C ILE A 430 7.47 -37.66 15.66
N SER A 431 7.60 -38.02 16.94
CA SER A 431 7.00 -37.26 18.04
C SER A 431 7.52 -35.82 18.13
N LEU A 432 8.82 -35.61 17.94
CA LEU A 432 9.38 -34.24 17.85
C LEU A 432 8.81 -33.47 16.66
N ALA A 433 8.74 -34.10 15.48
CA ALA A 433 8.15 -33.49 14.29
C ALA A 433 6.66 -33.15 14.47
N MET A 434 5.89 -33.97 15.22
CA MET A 434 4.50 -33.67 15.54
C MET A 434 4.36 -32.44 16.46
N ASN A 435 5.26 -32.26 17.43
CA ASN A 435 5.28 -31.05 18.24
C ASN A 435 5.59 -29.78 17.43
N GLU A 436 6.54 -29.87 16.48
CA GLU A 436 6.82 -28.77 15.55
C GLU A 436 5.59 -28.48 14.66
N ASN A 437 4.91 -29.52 14.17
CA ASN A 437 3.70 -29.38 13.38
C ASN A 437 2.54 -28.76 14.18
N ALA A 438 2.40 -29.10 15.47
CA ALA A 438 1.44 -28.47 16.38
C ALA A 438 1.71 -26.95 16.51
N SER A 439 2.96 -26.58 16.74
CA SER A 439 3.39 -25.18 16.84
C SER A 439 3.14 -24.41 15.53
N ALA A 440 3.49 -25.01 14.38
CA ALA A 440 3.23 -24.42 13.08
C ALA A 440 1.72 -24.24 12.83
N THR A 441 0.90 -25.22 13.21
CA THR A 441 -0.56 -25.15 13.09
C THR A 441 -1.14 -24.00 13.91
N GLN A 442 -0.66 -23.78 15.14
CA GLN A 442 -1.07 -22.63 15.95
C GLN A 442 -0.65 -21.29 15.34
N GLN A 443 0.57 -21.20 14.79
CA GLN A 443 1.04 -19.99 14.13
C GLN A 443 0.21 -19.65 12.88
N ILE A 444 -0.15 -20.67 12.10
CA ILE A 444 -1.01 -20.50 10.93
C ILE A 444 -2.41 -20.02 11.34
N ALA A 445 -2.99 -20.59 12.40
CA ALA A 445 -4.28 -20.14 12.92
C ALA A 445 -4.23 -18.66 13.37
N ALA A 446 -3.19 -18.28 14.12
CA ALA A 446 -3.00 -16.89 14.55
C ALA A 446 -2.80 -15.93 13.36
N ALA A 447 -2.00 -16.33 12.36
CA ALA A 447 -1.79 -15.54 11.15
C ALA A 447 -3.07 -15.40 10.31
N ALA A 448 -3.93 -16.43 10.30
CA ALA A 448 -5.23 -16.39 9.66
C ALA A 448 -6.16 -15.38 10.35
N GLU A 449 -6.21 -15.38 11.69
CA GLU A 449 -6.98 -14.39 12.45
C GLU A 449 -6.49 -12.95 12.18
N GLU A 450 -5.17 -12.73 12.19
CA GLU A 450 -4.57 -11.42 11.90
C GLU A 450 -4.88 -10.97 10.46
N SER A 451 -4.76 -11.87 9.48
CA SER A 451 -5.07 -11.59 8.07
C SER A 451 -6.55 -11.25 7.87
N SER A 452 -7.45 -11.93 8.58
CA SER A 452 -8.88 -11.64 8.57
C SER A 452 -9.16 -10.23 9.15
N ALA A 453 -8.53 -9.88 10.26
CA ALA A 453 -8.66 -8.54 10.86
C ALA A 453 -8.12 -7.44 9.91
N ALA A 454 -6.97 -7.67 9.27
CA ALA A 454 -6.41 -6.76 8.28
C ALA A 454 -7.32 -6.60 7.05
N ALA A 455 -7.93 -7.69 6.58
CA ALA A 455 -8.91 -7.64 5.50
C ALA A 455 -10.14 -6.78 5.85
N VAL A 456 -10.70 -6.95 7.06
CA VAL A 456 -11.81 -6.10 7.54
C VAL A 456 -11.41 -4.62 7.54
N GLN A 457 -10.19 -4.30 7.96
CA GLN A 457 -9.69 -2.93 7.93
C GLN A 457 -9.52 -2.37 6.51
N LEU A 458 -9.04 -3.19 5.57
CA LEU A 458 -8.91 -2.80 4.16
C LEU A 458 -10.29 -2.54 3.51
N THR A 459 -11.29 -3.37 3.82
CA THR A 459 -12.67 -3.14 3.36
C THR A 459 -13.20 -1.80 3.89
N ALA A 460 -12.99 -1.50 5.18
CA ALA A 460 -13.41 -0.22 5.76
C ALA A 460 -12.70 0.99 5.09
N GLN A 461 -11.40 0.88 4.78
CA GLN A 461 -10.67 1.93 4.07
C GLN A 461 -11.16 2.10 2.62
N ALA A 462 -11.51 1.01 1.94
CA ALA A 462 -12.09 1.08 0.60
C ALA A 462 -13.46 1.78 0.61
N GLU A 463 -14.28 1.54 1.62
CA GLU A 463 -15.58 2.21 1.80
C GLU A 463 -15.42 3.70 2.13
N GLU A 464 -14.42 4.06 2.94
CA GLU A 464 -14.05 5.47 3.18
C GLU A 464 -13.63 6.17 1.88
N LEU A 465 -12.79 5.53 1.06
CA LEU A 465 -12.38 6.07 -0.24
C LEU A 465 -13.57 6.24 -1.18
N HIS A 466 -14.53 5.31 -1.19
CA HIS A 466 -15.77 5.45 -1.95
C HIS A 466 -16.57 6.69 -1.51
N THR A 467 -16.64 6.94 -0.21
CA THR A 467 -17.30 8.13 0.34
C THR A 467 -16.60 9.42 -0.10
N VAL A 468 -15.27 9.46 0.00
CA VAL A 468 -14.46 10.60 -0.46
C VAL A 468 -14.63 10.86 -1.96
N VAL A 469 -14.65 9.80 -2.78
CA VAL A 469 -14.92 9.92 -4.22
C VAL A 469 -16.33 10.47 -4.47
N THR A 470 -17.33 9.98 -3.74
CA THR A 470 -18.72 10.45 -3.89
C THR A 470 -18.84 11.94 -3.59
N ASP A 471 -18.19 12.41 -2.53
CA ASP A 471 -18.16 13.84 -2.18
C ASP A 471 -17.38 14.67 -3.20
N LEU A 472 -16.27 14.14 -3.73
CA LEU A 472 -15.52 14.78 -4.82
C LEU A 472 -16.36 14.87 -6.10
N GLU A 473 -17.11 13.83 -6.46
CA GLU A 473 -18.01 13.84 -7.62
C GLU A 473 -19.14 14.84 -7.46
N ARG A 474 -19.73 14.98 -6.25
CA ARG A 474 -20.70 16.03 -5.94
C ARG A 474 -20.13 17.43 -6.12
N LEU A 475 -18.89 17.67 -5.68
CA LEU A 475 -18.22 18.96 -5.88
C LEU A 475 -17.94 19.25 -7.36
N VAL A 476 -17.66 18.22 -8.16
CA VAL A 476 -17.26 18.35 -9.57
C VAL A 476 -18.45 18.46 -10.52
N TYR A 477 -19.50 17.68 -10.30
CA TYR A 477 -20.66 17.57 -11.18
C TYR A 477 -21.95 18.18 -10.61
N GLY A 478 -21.94 18.59 -9.33
CA GLY A 478 -23.13 18.97 -8.58
C GLY A 478 -23.85 17.75 -8.01
N GLU A 479 -24.89 17.99 -7.20
CA GLU A 479 -25.83 16.92 -6.83
C GLU A 479 -26.54 16.43 -8.09
N LYS A 480 -26.35 15.15 -8.42
CA LYS A 480 -27.32 14.46 -9.27
C LYS A 480 -28.53 14.17 -8.38
N GLU A 481 -29.69 14.71 -8.75
CA GLU A 481 -31.00 14.32 -8.18
C GLU A 481 -31.18 12.80 -8.15
#